data_AF-A0A7W1V0P1-F1
#
_entry.id   AF-A0A7W1V0P1-F1
#
_cell.length_a   1.000
_cell.length_b   1.000
_cell.length_c   1.000
_cell.angle_alpha   90.00
_cell.angle_beta   90.00
_cell.angle_gamma   90.00
#
_symmetry.space_group_name_H-M   'P 1'
#
loop_
_entity.id
_entity.type
_entity.pdbx_description
1 polymer ?
#
loop_
_entity_poly.entity_id
_entity_poly.type
_entity_poly.pdbx_seq_one_letter_code
_entity_poly.pdbx_strand_id
1 'polypeptide(L)'
;NTVLPTMEDNTLLVNTMRHSDLVINVGSSMVFDAVCHNIPCAYIRYNPSREALKKDIYGIYKYIHFQSMPQDAPVLWIDSPEKLKGILLHLETEKATVLPNTVNWFQTINQHPPEKASERIWVGIEKIIN
;
A
#
# COMPACT_ATOMS: atom_id res chain seq x y z
N ASN A 1 3.61 -24.49 -8.99
CA ASN A 1 4.01 -23.07 -9.08
C ASN A 1 3.95 -22.45 -7.70
N THR A 2 5.06 -22.48 -6.96
CA THR A 2 5.18 -21.72 -5.71
C THR A 2 6.49 -20.97 -5.78
N VAL A 3 6.42 -19.68 -6.07
CA VAL A 3 7.56 -18.76 -5.95
C VAL A 3 7.36 -18.08 -4.61
N LEU A 4 8.18 -18.41 -3.62
CA LEU A 4 8.24 -17.72 -2.35
C LEU A 4 9.32 -16.65 -2.42
N PRO A 5 9.11 -15.48 -1.78
CA PRO A 5 10.15 -14.47 -1.68
C PRO A 5 11.36 -15.02 -0.91
N THR A 6 12.55 -14.65 -1.37
CA THR A 6 13.82 -14.90 -0.69
C THR A 6 14.06 -13.89 0.44
N MET A 7 15.10 -14.10 1.25
CA MET A 7 15.50 -13.14 2.27
C MET A 7 16.02 -11.84 1.64
N GLU A 8 16.66 -11.97 0.47
CA GLU A 8 17.15 -10.86 -0.34
C GLU A 8 15.98 -10.02 -0.88
N ASP A 9 14.88 -10.65 -1.31
CA ASP A 9 13.67 -9.94 -1.77
C ASP A 9 13.04 -9.10 -0.65
N ASN A 10 12.96 -9.65 0.56
CA ASN A 10 12.47 -8.90 1.73
C ASN A 10 13.37 -7.71 2.06
N THR A 11 14.69 -7.92 2.01
CA THR A 11 15.68 -6.85 2.23
C THR A 11 15.54 -5.75 1.18
N LEU A 12 15.34 -6.11 -0.08
CA LEU A 12 15.11 -5.17 -1.17
C LEU A 12 13.83 -4.36 -0.94
N LEU A 13 12.72 -5.02 -0.59
CA LEU A 13 11.44 -4.36 -0.34
C LEU A 13 11.55 -3.33 0.81
N VAL A 14 12.08 -3.76 1.96
CA VAL A 14 12.21 -2.90 3.14
C VAL A 14 13.07 -1.67 2.86
N ASN A 15 14.20 -1.85 2.17
CA ASN A 15 15.06 -0.72 1.80
C ASN A 15 14.42 0.20 0.75
N THR A 16 13.72 -0.38 -0.23
CA THR A 16 12.98 0.40 -1.24
C THR A 16 11.95 1.29 -0.57
N MET A 17 11.14 0.75 0.36
CA MET A 17 10.15 1.52 1.10
C MET A 17 10.82 2.58 1.98
N ARG A 18 11.81 2.19 2.79
CA ARG A 18 12.48 3.09 3.75
C ARG A 18 13.16 4.30 3.10
N HIS A 19 13.63 4.15 1.87
CA HIS A 19 14.35 5.20 1.15
C HIS A 19 13.53 5.85 0.02
N SER A 20 12.21 5.68 0.03
CA SER A 20 11.30 6.36 -0.90
C SER A 20 10.59 7.53 -0.22
N ASP A 21 10.29 8.59 -0.96
CA ASP A 21 9.43 9.70 -0.50
C ASP A 21 7.94 9.46 -0.81
N LEU A 22 7.67 8.62 -1.83
CA LEU A 22 6.34 8.27 -2.29
C LEU A 22 6.35 6.90 -2.97
N VAL A 23 5.32 6.10 -2.71
CA VAL A 23 5.07 4.86 -3.47
C VAL A 23 3.90 5.07 -4.41
N ILE A 24 4.12 4.90 -5.72
CA ILE A 24 3.06 4.95 -6.75
C ILE A 24 2.73 3.53 -7.20
N ASN A 25 1.45 3.14 -7.19
CA ASN A 25 1.03 1.85 -7.73
C ASN A 25 -0.40 1.85 -8.30
N VAL A 26 -0.86 0.67 -8.73
CA VAL A 26 -2.15 0.43 -9.42
C VAL A 26 -3.07 -0.39 -8.49
N GLY A 27 -3.31 0.11 -7.28
CA GLY A 27 -4.07 -0.62 -6.26
C GLY A 27 -3.35 -1.89 -5.82
N SER A 28 -2.17 -1.74 -5.23
CA SER A 28 -1.46 -2.82 -4.54
C SER A 28 -1.65 -2.72 -3.04
N SER A 29 -1.78 -3.85 -2.33
CA SER A 29 -1.77 -3.87 -0.86
C SER A 29 -0.44 -3.38 -0.26
N MET A 30 0.58 -3.11 -1.09
CA MET A 30 1.84 -2.46 -0.71
C MET A 30 1.67 -1.08 -0.07
N VAL A 31 0.47 -0.49 -0.12
CA VAL A 31 0.13 0.67 0.72
C VAL A 31 0.37 0.38 2.21
N PHE A 32 0.10 -0.85 2.66
CA PHE A 32 0.31 -1.24 4.06
C PHE A 32 1.79 -1.37 4.41
N ASP A 33 2.61 -1.83 3.46
CA ASP A 33 4.08 -1.82 3.61
C ASP A 33 4.60 -0.38 3.71
N ALA A 34 4.13 0.52 2.84
CA ALA A 34 4.53 1.92 2.85
C ALA A 34 4.14 2.64 4.17
N VAL A 35 2.94 2.38 4.70
CA VAL A 35 2.48 2.91 5.98
C VAL A 35 3.39 2.51 7.14
N CYS A 36 3.89 1.27 7.16
CA CYS A 36 4.85 0.81 8.18
C CYS A 36 6.15 1.63 8.18
N HIS A 37 6.50 2.25 7.05
CA HIS A 37 7.67 3.12 6.90
C HIS A 37 7.33 4.62 6.98
N ASN A 38 6.09 4.97 7.31
CA ASN A 38 5.58 6.35 7.28
C ASN A 38 5.76 7.02 5.91
N ILE A 39 5.64 6.24 4.82
CA ILE A 39 5.73 6.73 3.44
C ILE A 39 4.33 6.78 2.84
N PRO A 40 3.89 7.93 2.27
CA PRO A 40 2.59 8.02 1.62
C PRO A 40 2.54 7.18 0.34
N CYS A 41 1.32 6.82 -0.05
CA CYS A 41 1.07 6.07 -1.27
C CYS A 41 0.11 6.83 -2.19
N ALA A 42 0.37 6.74 -3.49
CA ALA A 42 -0.48 7.28 -4.53
C ALA A 42 -0.94 6.17 -5.50
N TYR A 43 -2.23 6.21 -5.86
CA TYR A 43 -2.86 5.23 -6.72
C TYR A 43 -3.27 5.83 -8.06
N ILE A 44 -2.95 5.14 -9.15
CA ILE A 44 -3.39 5.49 -10.49
C ILE A 44 -4.88 5.19 -10.66
N ARG A 45 -5.69 6.23 -10.93
CA ARG A 45 -7.14 6.13 -11.10
C ARG A 45 -7.59 6.64 -12.48
N TYR A 46 -6.89 6.19 -13.50
CA TYR A 46 -7.29 6.36 -14.90
C TYR A 46 -6.79 5.21 -15.75
N ASN A 47 -7.47 5.00 -16.86
CA ASN A 47 -7.06 4.05 -17.88
C ASN A 47 -6.08 4.71 -18.85
N PRO A 48 -5.00 4.01 -19.27
CA PRO A 48 -4.17 4.52 -20.35
C PRO A 48 -4.98 4.59 -21.65
N SER A 49 -4.67 5.57 -22.50
CA SER A 49 -5.36 5.86 -23.77
C SER A 49 -5.15 4.81 -24.89
N ARG A 50 -4.52 3.67 -24.60
CA ARG A 50 -4.23 2.62 -25.59
C ARG A 50 -5.40 1.66 -25.76
N GLU A 51 -5.55 1.14 -26.97
CA GLU A 51 -6.65 0.26 -27.33
C GLU A 51 -6.48 -1.16 -26.75
N ALA A 52 -7.58 -1.68 -26.19
CA ALA A 52 -7.77 -2.97 -25.54
C ALA A 52 -7.08 -3.17 -24.17
N LEU A 53 -7.67 -2.59 -23.12
CA LEU A 53 -7.39 -2.97 -21.74
C LEU A 53 -8.01 -4.33 -21.40
N LYS A 54 -7.19 -5.27 -20.94
CA LYS A 54 -7.68 -6.55 -20.39
C LYS A 54 -8.42 -6.37 -19.06
N LYS A 55 -8.05 -5.35 -18.29
CA LYS A 55 -8.66 -5.00 -17.00
C LYS A 55 -8.75 -3.48 -16.89
N ASP A 56 -9.93 -3.04 -16.52
CA ASP A 56 -10.25 -1.65 -16.23
C ASP A 56 -9.75 -1.26 -14.83
N ILE A 57 -9.17 -0.06 -14.69
CA ILE A 57 -8.62 0.40 -13.42
C ILE A 57 -9.70 0.51 -12.34
N TYR A 58 -10.91 0.94 -12.70
CA TYR A 58 -12.03 1.08 -11.76
C TYR A 58 -12.56 -0.29 -11.34
N GLY A 59 -12.39 -1.32 -12.17
CA GLY A 59 -12.63 -2.72 -11.82
C GLY A 59 -11.69 -3.24 -10.74
N ILE A 60 -10.40 -2.86 -10.77
CA ILE A 60 -9.39 -3.31 -9.79
C ILE A 60 -9.75 -2.85 -8.37
N TYR A 61 -10.19 -1.58 -8.22
CA TYR A 61 -10.58 -1.03 -6.93
C TYR A 61 -11.87 -1.61 -6.33
N LYS A 62 -12.57 -2.49 -7.06
CA LYS A 62 -13.72 -3.24 -6.54
C LYS A 62 -13.35 -4.61 -5.97
N TYR A 63 -12.08 -5.01 -6.05
CA TYR A 63 -11.62 -6.29 -5.50
C TYR A 63 -11.69 -6.34 -3.98
N ILE A 64 -11.73 -7.56 -3.44
CA ILE A 64 -11.88 -7.84 -2.01
C ILE A 64 -10.87 -7.08 -1.13
N HIS A 65 -9.64 -6.91 -1.62
CA HIS A 65 -8.57 -6.19 -0.93
C HIS A 65 -8.89 -4.72 -0.64
N PHE A 66 -9.82 -4.12 -1.39
CA PHE A 66 -10.23 -2.71 -1.26
C PHE A 66 -11.58 -2.54 -0.57
N GLN A 67 -12.26 -3.62 -0.15
CA GLN A 67 -13.57 -3.49 0.50
C GLN A 67 -13.50 -2.76 1.84
N SER A 68 -12.38 -2.89 2.57
CA SER A 68 -12.13 -2.18 3.83
C SER A 68 -11.53 -0.80 3.63
N MET A 69 -11.23 -0.41 2.38
CA MET A 69 -10.64 0.90 2.08
C MET A 69 -11.66 1.98 2.43
N PRO A 70 -11.31 2.98 3.26
CA PRO A 70 -12.24 4.04 3.61
C PRO A 70 -12.58 4.90 2.39
N GLN A 71 -13.79 5.45 2.36
CA GLN A 71 -14.27 6.25 1.23
C GLN A 71 -13.50 7.57 1.09
N ASP A 72 -13.13 8.19 2.22
CA ASP A 72 -12.48 9.49 2.25
C ASP A 72 -10.96 9.34 2.13
N ALA A 73 -10.40 9.71 0.98
CA ALA A 73 -8.96 9.94 0.74
C ALA A 73 -7.99 8.96 1.46
N PRO A 74 -8.11 7.64 1.25
CA PRO A 74 -7.20 6.65 1.84
C PRO A 74 -5.77 6.73 1.29
N VAL A 75 -5.61 7.35 0.11
CA VAL A 75 -4.37 7.48 -0.65
C VAL A 75 -4.44 8.75 -1.51
N LEU A 76 -3.31 9.16 -2.07
CA LEU A 76 -3.26 10.22 -3.07
C LEU A 76 -3.76 9.69 -4.42
N TRP A 77 -4.82 10.26 -4.97
CA TRP A 77 -5.38 9.82 -6.25
C TRP A 77 -4.70 10.52 -7.43
N ILE A 78 -4.10 9.73 -8.32
CA ILE A 78 -3.56 10.19 -9.60
C ILE A 78 -4.63 9.93 -10.66
N ASP A 79 -5.49 10.91 -10.93
CA ASP A 79 -6.59 10.79 -11.92
C ASP A 79 -6.15 11.06 -13.35
N SER A 80 -4.96 11.61 -13.55
CA SER A 80 -4.38 11.84 -14.87
C SER A 80 -2.86 12.02 -14.76
N PRO A 81 -2.11 11.90 -15.87
CA PRO A 81 -0.69 12.21 -15.89
C PRO A 81 -0.36 13.62 -15.42
N GLU A 82 -1.23 14.60 -15.70
CA GLU A 82 -1.04 16.00 -15.30
C GLU A 82 -1.18 16.19 -13.79
N LYS A 83 -2.09 15.46 -13.15
CA LYS A 83 -2.26 15.52 -11.68
C LYS A 83 -1.05 14.97 -10.93
N LEU A 84 -0.30 14.02 -11.51
CA LEU A 84 0.91 13.51 -10.89
C LEU A 84 1.91 14.64 -10.60
N LYS A 85 2.07 15.59 -11.52
CA LYS A 85 2.97 16.74 -11.32
C LYS A 85 2.57 17.55 -10.08
N GLY A 86 1.27 17.78 -9.88
CA GLY A 86 0.76 18.49 -8.70
C GLY A 86 1.05 17.76 -7.40
N ILE A 87 0.91 16.44 -7.39
CA ILE A 87 1.26 15.59 -6.23
C ILE A 87 2.75 15.69 -5.91
N LEU A 88 3.62 15.56 -6.93
CA LEU A 88 5.07 15.64 -6.74
C LEU A 88 5.50 17.01 -6.21
N LEU A 89 4.94 18.10 -6.74
CA LEU A 89 5.24 19.45 -6.25
C LEU A 89 4.82 19.63 -4.79
N HIS A 90 3.63 19.16 -4.42
CA HIS A 90 3.16 19.22 -3.03
C HIS A 90 4.10 18.47 -2.08
N LEU A 91 4.60 17.29 -2.48
CA LEU A 91 5.56 16.50 -1.70
C LEU A 91 6.96 17.15 -1.61
N GLU A 92 7.33 17.99 -2.58
CA GLU A 92 8.58 18.76 -2.53
C GLU A 92 8.45 19.95 -1.56
N THR A 93 7.28 20.61 -1.56
CA THR A 93 7.03 21.81 -0.74
C THR A 93 6.61 21.50 0.69
N GLU A 94 5.94 20.38 0.90
CA GLU A 94 5.44 19.94 2.20
C GLU A 94 6.06 18.58 2.53
N LYS A 95 6.27 18.31 3.82
CA LYS A 95 6.79 17.00 4.22
C LYS A 95 5.76 15.92 3.87
N ALA A 96 6.17 14.99 3.01
CA ALA A 96 5.42 13.78 2.69
C ALA A 96 5.01 13.07 4.00
N THR A 97 3.70 12.96 4.23
CA THR A 97 3.16 12.26 5.40
C THR A 97 2.04 11.32 4.98
N VAL A 98 1.96 10.19 5.66
CA VAL A 98 0.87 9.23 5.48
C VAL A 98 -0.44 9.91 5.86
N LEU A 99 -1.48 9.72 5.04
CA LEU A 99 -2.79 10.27 5.31
C LEU A 99 -3.39 9.56 6.54
N PRO A 100 -4.08 10.27 7.45
CA PRO A 100 -4.71 9.65 8.62
C PRO A 100 -5.63 8.48 8.28
N ASN A 101 -6.35 8.58 7.15
CA ASN A 101 -7.24 7.53 6.69
C ASN A 101 -6.49 6.28 6.20
N THR A 102 -5.25 6.41 5.72
CA THR A 102 -4.40 5.24 5.42
C THR A 102 -4.01 4.50 6.70
N VAL A 103 -3.69 5.24 7.77
CA VAL A 103 -3.36 4.66 9.09
C VAL A 103 -4.57 3.92 9.67
N ASN A 104 -5.76 4.53 9.60
CA ASN A 104 -7.01 3.91 10.05
C ASN A 104 -7.34 2.64 9.24
N TRP A 105 -7.07 2.68 7.92
CA TRP A 105 -7.24 1.50 7.08
C TRP A 105 -6.27 0.38 7.46
N PHE A 106 -5.00 0.70 7.72
CA PHE A 106 -4.01 -0.26 8.20
C PHE A 106 -4.44 -0.90 9.54
N GLN A 107 -4.98 -0.11 10.46
CA GLN A 107 -5.52 -0.58 11.75
C GLN A 107 -6.75 -1.47 11.62
N THR A 108 -7.53 -1.28 10.57
CA THR A 108 -8.69 -2.14 10.29
C THR A 108 -8.26 -3.51 9.80
N ILE A 109 -7.18 -3.58 9.01
CA ILE A 109 -6.70 -4.83 8.39
C ILE A 109 -5.80 -5.63 9.32
N ASN A 110 -5.00 -4.98 10.16
CA ASN A 110 -3.96 -5.64 10.94
C ASN A 110 -4.29 -5.62 12.44
N GLN A 111 -3.88 -6.67 13.15
CA GLN A 111 -3.91 -6.64 14.61
C GLN A 111 -2.76 -5.78 15.14
N HIS A 112 -3.09 -4.84 16.03
CA HIS A 112 -2.12 -3.96 16.67
C HIS A 112 -1.66 -4.47 18.05
N PRO A 113 -0.41 -4.19 18.46
CA PRO A 113 0.66 -3.57 17.67
C PRO A 113 1.20 -4.51 16.56
N PRO A 114 1.46 -4.04 15.32
CA PRO A 114 1.81 -4.89 14.18
C PRO A 114 3.18 -5.57 14.33
N GLU A 115 4.14 -4.95 15.01
CA GLU A 115 5.48 -5.48 15.28
C GLU A 115 5.47 -6.76 16.13
N LYS A 116 4.35 -7.03 16.81
CA LYS A 116 4.12 -8.24 17.61
C LYS A 116 3.54 -9.40 16.80
N ALA A 117 3.43 -9.27 15.47
CA ALA A 117 2.85 -10.31 14.62
C ALA A 117 3.58 -11.66 14.76
N SER A 118 4.91 -11.67 14.70
CA SER A 118 5.70 -12.90 14.83
C SER A 118 5.53 -13.56 16.21
N GLU A 119 5.50 -12.77 17.28
CA GLU A 119 5.26 -13.27 18.64
C GLU A 119 3.85 -13.89 18.77
N ARG A 120 2.82 -13.24 18.21
CA ARG A 120 1.45 -13.77 18.20
C ARG A 120 1.34 -15.08 17.41
N ILE A 121 2.00 -15.16 16.26
CA ILE A 121 2.04 -16.38 15.45
C ILE A 121 2.70 -17.51 16.26
N TRP A 122 3.84 -17.23 16.88
CA TRP A 122 4.55 -18.21 17.72
C TRP A 122 3.67 -18.73 18.86
N VAL A 123 3.07 -17.84 19.66
CA VAL A 123 2.14 -18.20 20.74
C VAL A 123 0.94 -18.99 20.21
N GLY A 124 0.44 -18.65 19.02
CA GLY A 124 -0.64 -19.39 18.36
C GLY A 124 -0.25 -20.82 18.03
N ILE A 125 0.96 -21.03 17.49
CA ILE A 125 1.50 -22.36 17.20
C ILE A 125 1.66 -23.16 18.49
N GLU A 126 2.26 -22.58 19.53
CA GLU A 126 2.44 -23.24 20.84
C GLU A 126 1.13 -23.74 21.44
N LYS A 127 0.03 -22.99 21.29
CA LYS A 127 -1.30 -23.40 21.77
C LYS A 127 -1.95 -24.53 20.96
N ILE A 128 -1.51 -24.73 19.72
CA ILE A 128 -2.04 -25.79 18.84
C ILE A 128 -1.28 -27.10 19.08
N ILE A 129 0.02 -27.02 19.39
CA ILE A 129 0.88 -28.21 19.58
C ILE A 129 0.87 -28.78 20.99
N ASN A 130 0.50 -27.98 22.00
CA ASN A 130 0.36 -28.39 23.41
C ASN A 130 -1.11 -28.68 23.75
#